data_AF-A0A238W0P1-F1
#
_entry.id   AF-A0A238W0P1-F1
#
_cell.length_a   1.000
_cell.length_b   1.000
_cell.length_c   1.000
_cell.angle_alpha   90.00
_cell.angle_beta   90.00
_cell.angle_gamma   90.00
#
_symmetry.space_group_name_H-M   'P 1'
#
loop_
_entity.id
_entity.type
_entity.pdbx_description
1 polymer ?
#
loop_
_entity_poly.entity_id
_entity_poly.type
_entity_poly.pdbx_seq_one_letter_code
_entity_poly.pdbx_strand_id
1 'polypeptide(L)'
;MAGHAVSEGTPGAADRSGTVLYEEIGATWWPLVWAPGLAVAGMGFDLLLGLRPHVMGWTLAGAVLMLFTALWVYARRRFLQVRLTAAELCQADERVPVDRIDRIEAGADADSGERPSLGPAGTRVLGGGMTPPRKYEELLLRLDDGTLVLAWARDAARLESALRDVLSR
;
A
#
# COMPACT_ATOMS: atom_id res chain seq x y z
N MET A 1 8.86 34.30 43.81
CA MET A 1 8.25 33.01 44.20
C MET A 1 7.14 32.69 43.22
N ALA A 2 7.37 31.70 42.36
CA ALA A 2 6.42 30.87 41.59
C ALA A 2 7.15 30.44 40.30
N GLY A 3 7.81 29.29 40.37
CA GLY A 3 8.49 28.68 39.24
C GLY A 3 7.49 28.21 38.19
N HIS A 4 7.69 28.64 36.94
CA HIS A 4 7.08 28.00 35.78
C HIS A 4 7.81 26.68 35.53
N ALA A 5 7.17 25.58 35.88
CA ALA A 5 7.58 24.26 35.45
C ALA A 5 7.33 24.17 33.94
N VAL A 6 8.41 24.27 33.17
CA VAL A 6 8.45 23.86 31.77
C VAL A 6 8.34 22.34 31.77
N SER A 7 7.18 21.82 31.38
CA SER A 7 7.06 20.41 30.98
C SER A 7 7.88 20.22 29.70
N GLU A 8 9.13 19.79 29.84
CA GLU A 8 9.91 19.23 28.74
C GLU A 8 9.24 17.90 28.33
N GLY A 9 8.36 17.98 27.33
CA GLY A 9 7.86 16.80 26.64
C GLY A 9 9.02 16.11 25.93
N THR A 10 9.30 14.86 26.32
CA THR A 10 10.36 13.98 25.80
C THR A 10 10.45 14.01 24.25
N PRO A 11 11.48 14.62 23.65
CA PRO A 11 11.61 14.74 22.19
C PRO A 11 11.87 13.40 21.45
N GLY A 12 12.07 12.29 22.16
CA GLY A 12 12.54 11.03 21.57
C GLY A 12 11.47 10.00 21.16
N ALA A 13 10.22 10.14 21.60
CA ALA A 13 9.18 9.15 21.28
C ALA A 13 8.49 9.43 19.93
N ALA A 14 8.23 10.70 19.62
CA ALA A 14 7.55 11.11 18.39
C ALA A 14 8.46 11.03 17.15
N ASP A 15 9.77 11.24 17.32
CA ASP A 15 10.77 11.19 16.23
C ASP A 15 10.98 9.76 15.70
N ARG A 16 10.93 8.75 16.60
CA ARG A 16 11.00 7.33 16.20
C ARG A 16 9.80 6.89 15.37
N SER A 17 8.61 7.38 15.69
CA SER A 17 7.39 7.10 14.90
C SER A 17 7.40 7.75 13.51
N GLY A 18 8.20 8.79 13.31
CA GLY A 18 8.27 9.54 12.05
C GLY A 18 9.17 8.93 10.97
N THR A 19 10.13 8.07 11.36
CA THR A 19 11.07 7.48 10.40
C THR A 19 10.41 6.33 9.63
N VAL A 20 10.09 6.59 8.37
CA VAL A 20 9.54 5.59 7.44
C VAL A 20 10.69 4.71 6.95
N LEU A 21 10.64 3.43 7.31
CA LEU A 21 11.65 2.42 6.94
C LEU A 21 11.31 1.76 5.61
N TYR A 22 10.02 1.62 5.32
CA TYR A 22 9.53 1.06 4.07
C TYR A 22 8.16 1.65 3.71
N GLU A 23 7.97 1.97 2.44
CA GLU A 23 6.71 2.49 1.92
C GLU A 23 6.47 1.97 0.51
N GLU A 24 5.26 1.46 0.29
CA GLU A 24 4.75 1.10 -1.03
C GLU A 24 3.49 1.90 -1.34
N ILE A 25 3.60 2.71 -2.38
CA ILE A 25 2.49 3.49 -2.90
C ILE A 25 1.71 2.59 -3.87
N GLY A 26 0.54 2.11 -3.47
CA GLY A 26 -0.25 1.09 -4.20
C GLY A 26 -0.55 1.39 -5.68
N ALA A 27 -0.53 2.66 -6.11
CA ALA A 27 -0.56 3.07 -7.52
C ALA A 27 0.08 4.45 -7.75
N THR A 28 0.64 4.64 -8.95
CA THR A 28 1.08 5.97 -9.42
C THR A 28 -0.08 6.73 -10.08
N TRP A 29 0.02 8.06 -10.12
CA TRP A 29 -0.95 8.92 -10.81
C TRP A 29 -0.76 8.94 -12.34
N TRP A 30 0.26 8.25 -12.86
CA TRP A 30 0.58 8.20 -14.29
C TRP A 30 -0.61 7.84 -15.22
N PRO A 31 -1.50 6.89 -14.86
CA PRO A 31 -2.65 6.55 -15.70
C PRO A 31 -3.61 7.72 -15.95
N LEU A 32 -3.64 8.75 -15.10
CA LEU A 32 -4.51 9.91 -15.33
C LEU A 32 -4.09 10.70 -16.59
N VAL A 33 -2.84 10.61 -17.01
CA VAL A 33 -2.35 11.27 -18.23
C VAL A 33 -2.95 10.64 -19.50
N TRP A 34 -3.45 9.40 -19.43
CA TRP A 34 -4.07 8.74 -20.58
C TRP A 34 -5.39 9.40 -20.99
N ALA A 35 -6.10 10.02 -20.05
CA ALA A 35 -7.36 10.69 -20.34
C ALA A 35 -7.21 11.93 -21.25
N PRO A 36 -6.36 12.93 -20.94
CA PRO A 36 -6.08 14.02 -21.86
C PRO A 36 -5.38 13.51 -23.13
N GLY A 37 -4.52 12.49 -23.02
CA GLY A 37 -3.90 11.85 -24.18
C GLY A 37 -4.91 11.28 -25.18
N LEU A 38 -5.93 10.58 -24.69
CA LEU A 38 -7.02 10.02 -25.51
C LEU A 38 -7.84 11.13 -26.17
N ALA A 39 -8.18 12.19 -25.43
CA ALA A 39 -8.95 13.31 -25.97
C ALA A 39 -8.19 14.01 -27.12
N VAL A 40 -6.90 14.27 -26.95
CA VAL A 40 -6.05 14.87 -27.99
C VAL A 40 -5.88 13.93 -29.18
N ALA A 41 -5.64 12.64 -28.94
CA ALA A 41 -5.49 11.64 -30.00
C ALA A 41 -6.76 11.52 -30.85
N GLY A 42 -7.93 11.52 -30.22
CA GLY A 42 -9.21 11.47 -30.92
C GLY A 42 -9.49 12.71 -31.76
N MET A 43 -9.21 13.90 -31.25
CA MET A 43 -9.30 15.13 -32.05
C MET A 43 -8.33 15.11 -33.24
N GLY A 44 -7.11 14.59 -33.05
CA GLY A 44 -6.15 14.39 -34.14
C GLY A 44 -6.65 13.40 -35.19
N PHE A 45 -7.34 12.34 -34.77
CA PHE A 45 -7.94 11.36 -35.68
C PHE A 45 -9.06 11.96 -36.54
N ASP A 46 -9.94 12.79 -35.97
CA ASP A 46 -10.96 13.50 -36.74
C ASP A 46 -10.33 14.39 -37.83
N LEU A 47 -9.24 15.10 -37.49
CA LEU A 47 -8.50 15.94 -38.43
C LEU A 47 -7.86 15.12 -39.56
N LEU A 48 -7.28 13.95 -39.24
CA LEU A 48 -6.69 13.05 -40.24
C LEU A 48 -7.74 12.49 -41.21
N LEU A 49 -8.98 12.30 -40.75
CA LEU A 49 -10.11 11.87 -41.59
C LEU A 49 -10.76 13.02 -42.36
N GLY A 50 -10.28 14.26 -42.23
CA GLY A 50 -10.88 15.45 -42.85
C GLY A 50 -12.24 15.84 -42.26
N LEU A 51 -12.57 15.31 -41.08
CA LEU A 51 -13.80 15.62 -40.36
C LEU A 51 -13.63 16.87 -39.51
N ARG A 52 -14.75 17.53 -39.19
CA ARG A 52 -14.74 18.58 -38.17
C ARG A 52 -14.51 17.90 -36.80
N PRO A 53 -13.49 18.31 -36.01
CA PRO A 53 -13.20 17.66 -34.75
C PRO A 53 -14.39 17.78 -33.79
N HIS A 54 -14.86 16.64 -33.29
CA HIS A 54 -15.94 16.56 -32.31
C HIS A 54 -15.39 16.88 -30.92
N VAL A 55 -14.98 18.15 -30.73
CA VAL A 55 -14.32 18.61 -29.50
C VAL A 55 -15.09 18.18 -28.27
N MET A 56 -16.41 18.42 -28.24
CA MET A 56 -17.27 18.05 -27.11
C MET A 56 -17.24 16.54 -26.82
N GLY A 57 -17.32 15.70 -27.86
CA GLY A 57 -17.32 14.25 -27.72
C GLY A 57 -16.00 13.73 -27.14
N TRP A 58 -14.88 14.19 -27.69
CA TRP A 58 -13.55 13.80 -27.20
C TRP A 58 -13.24 14.33 -25.81
N THR A 59 -13.67 15.55 -25.48
CA THR A 59 -13.54 16.08 -24.12
C THR A 59 -14.37 15.29 -23.11
N LEU A 60 -15.60 14.90 -23.46
CA LEU A 60 -16.46 14.13 -22.57
C LEU A 60 -15.91 12.71 -22.37
N ALA A 61 -15.45 12.06 -23.44
CA ALA A 61 -14.79 10.75 -23.37
C ALA A 61 -13.53 10.80 -22.50
N GLY A 62 -12.69 11.82 -22.67
CA GLY A 62 -11.53 12.06 -21.81
C GLY A 62 -11.92 12.27 -20.35
N ALA A 63 -12.93 13.09 -20.08
CA ALA A 63 -13.40 13.36 -18.71
C ALA A 63 -13.94 12.09 -18.01
N VAL A 64 -14.73 11.27 -18.72
CA VAL A 64 -15.24 9.99 -18.18
C VAL A 64 -14.09 9.03 -17.88
N LEU A 65 -13.13 8.90 -18.80
CA LEU A 65 -11.95 8.06 -18.57
C LEU A 65 -11.09 8.59 -17.40
N MET A 66 -10.95 9.91 -17.27
CA MET A 66 -10.22 10.54 -16.17
C MET A 66 -10.89 10.23 -14.83
N LEU A 67 -12.21 10.36 -14.73
CA LEU A 67 -12.96 10.05 -13.51
C LEU A 67 -12.79 8.59 -13.11
N PHE A 68 -12.96 7.67 -14.07
CA PHE A 68 -12.82 6.24 -13.82
C PHE A 68 -11.40 5.86 -13.39
N THR A 69 -10.38 6.35 -14.10
CA THR A 69 -8.97 6.10 -13.74
C THR A 69 -8.60 6.73 -12.41
N ALA A 70 -9.08 7.93 -12.09
CA ALA A 70 -8.88 8.56 -10.79
C ALA A 70 -9.49 7.73 -9.66
N LEU A 71 -10.73 7.25 -9.82
CA LEU A 71 -11.37 6.38 -8.82
C LEU A 71 -10.59 5.07 -8.61
N TRP A 72 -10.10 4.48 -9.70
CA TRP A 72 -9.28 3.27 -9.63
C TRP A 72 -7.92 3.50 -8.94
N VAL A 73 -7.21 4.59 -9.28
CA VAL A 73 -5.94 4.97 -8.63
C VAL A 73 -6.18 5.25 -7.15
N TYR A 74 -7.25 5.97 -6.82
CA TYR A 74 -7.63 6.26 -5.45
C TYR A 74 -7.88 4.97 -4.65
N ALA A 75 -8.69 4.06 -5.18
CA ALA A 75 -8.96 2.77 -4.53
C ALA A 75 -7.65 2.00 -4.30
N ARG A 76 -6.78 1.91 -5.31
CA ARG A 76 -5.48 1.23 -5.15
C ARG A 76 -4.58 1.91 -4.13
N ARG A 77 -4.47 3.24 -4.14
CA ARG A 77 -3.66 3.97 -3.16
C ARG A 77 -4.21 3.81 -1.75
N ARG A 78 -5.53 3.70 -1.61
CA ARG A 78 -6.20 3.64 -0.31
C ARG A 78 -6.17 2.25 0.33
N PHE A 79 -6.29 1.20 -0.48
CA PHE A 79 -6.39 -0.19 -0.01
C PHE A 79 -5.12 -1.00 -0.22
N LEU A 80 -4.18 -0.55 -1.07
CA LEU A 80 -2.93 -1.26 -1.37
C LEU A 80 -1.69 -0.52 -0.86
N GLN A 81 -1.85 0.34 0.14
CA GLN A 81 -0.73 1.03 0.77
C GLN A 81 -0.14 0.16 1.89
N VAL A 82 1.17 -0.01 1.85
CA VAL A 82 1.96 -0.65 2.92
C VAL A 82 2.98 0.35 3.40
N ARG A 83 3.04 0.58 4.71
CA ARG A 83 4.01 1.49 5.33
C ARG A 83 4.52 0.88 6.62
N LEU A 84 5.83 0.73 6.73
CA LEU A 84 6.51 0.34 7.95
C LEU A 84 7.27 1.54 8.51
N THR A 85 7.02 1.81 9.78
CA THR A 85 7.78 2.76 10.60
C THR A 85 8.45 2.00 11.73
N ALA A 86 9.28 2.67 12.53
CA ALA A 86 9.89 2.02 13.68
C ALA A 86 8.88 1.62 14.79
N ALA A 87 7.65 2.16 14.74
CA ALA A 87 6.63 1.95 15.77
C ALA A 87 5.44 1.11 15.29
N GLU A 88 5.05 1.22 14.02
CA GLU A 88 3.86 0.56 13.47
C GLU A 88 4.07 0.08 12.03
N LEU A 89 3.46 -1.07 11.72
CA LEU A 89 3.18 -1.56 10.38
C LEU A 89 1.74 -1.16 10.01
N CYS A 90 1.60 -0.30 9.01
CA CYS A 90 0.33 0.08 8.41
C CYS A 90 0.08 -0.70 7.11
N GLN A 91 -1.05 -1.36 7.01
CA GLN A 91 -1.54 -1.99 5.78
C GLN A 91 -2.98 -1.55 5.52
N ALA A 92 -3.16 -0.75 4.46
CA ALA A 92 -4.39 0.00 4.21
C ALA A 92 -4.79 0.88 5.42
N ASP A 93 -5.93 0.59 6.06
CA ASP A 93 -6.35 1.26 7.31
C ASP A 93 -5.86 0.59 8.57
N GLU A 94 -5.37 -0.64 8.45
CA GLU A 94 -5.04 -1.43 9.61
C GLU A 94 -3.63 -1.10 10.09
N ARG A 95 -3.49 -0.88 11.40
CA ARG A 95 -2.23 -0.52 12.06
C ARG A 95 -1.90 -1.58 13.09
N VAL A 96 -0.74 -2.20 12.93
CA VAL A 96 -0.18 -3.16 13.87
C VAL A 96 1.05 -2.54 14.52
N PRO A 97 1.06 -2.34 15.84
CA PRO A 97 2.24 -1.90 16.57
C PRO A 97 3.38 -2.93 16.43
N VAL A 98 4.60 -2.46 16.18
CA VAL A 98 5.77 -3.35 15.95
C VAL A 98 6.17 -4.10 17.22
N ASP A 99 5.95 -3.50 18.39
CA ASP A 99 6.13 -4.14 19.71
C ASP A 99 5.24 -5.36 19.93
N ARG A 100 4.14 -5.48 19.19
CA ARG A 100 3.30 -6.69 19.20
C ARG A 100 3.76 -7.78 18.25
N ILE A 101 4.73 -7.50 17.38
CA ILE A 101 5.22 -8.49 16.41
C ILE A 101 6.36 -9.26 17.09
N ASP A 102 6.11 -10.53 17.41
CA ASP A 102 7.12 -11.39 18.05
C ASP A 102 8.17 -11.82 17.02
N ARG A 103 7.71 -12.37 15.89
CA ARG A 103 8.60 -12.87 14.83
C ARG A 103 7.91 -13.06 13.50
N ILE A 104 8.75 -13.16 12.48
CA ILE A 104 8.38 -13.57 11.13
C ILE A 104 8.41 -15.10 11.10
N GLU A 105 7.28 -15.74 10.80
CA GLU A 105 7.21 -17.19 10.65
C GLU A 105 7.57 -17.55 9.20
N ALA A 106 8.55 -18.45 9.03
CA ALA A 106 8.82 -19.01 7.71
C ALA A 106 7.62 -19.88 7.32
N GLY A 107 6.92 -19.50 6.26
CA GLY A 107 5.80 -20.28 5.75
C GLY A 107 6.23 -21.72 5.53
N ALA A 108 5.52 -22.65 6.16
CA ALA A 108 5.54 -24.04 5.69
C ALA A 108 5.12 -24.00 4.20
N ASP A 109 5.87 -24.70 3.35
CA ASP A 109 5.58 -24.90 1.92
C ASP A 109 6.13 -23.85 0.94
N ALA A 110 7.43 -23.56 1.02
CA ALA A 110 8.17 -22.92 -0.07
C ALA A 110 8.48 -23.85 -1.27
N ASP A 111 8.03 -25.12 -1.26
CA ASP A 111 8.45 -26.16 -2.23
C ASP A 111 7.37 -26.63 -3.22
N SER A 112 6.13 -26.14 -3.11
CA SER A 112 5.06 -26.50 -4.05
C SER A 112 4.85 -25.37 -5.05
N GLY A 113 4.99 -25.65 -6.36
CA GLY A 113 4.83 -24.67 -7.45
C GLY A 113 3.43 -24.02 -7.59
N GLU A 114 2.54 -24.20 -6.62
CA GLU A 114 1.31 -23.45 -6.43
C GLU A 114 1.58 -22.29 -5.47
N ARG A 115 1.04 -21.09 -5.76
CA ARG A 115 1.26 -19.88 -4.95
C ARG A 115 0.96 -20.19 -3.47
N PRO A 116 1.96 -20.20 -2.56
CA PRO A 116 1.77 -20.68 -1.21
C PRO A 116 0.86 -19.69 -0.47
N SER A 117 -0.33 -20.14 -0.08
CA SER A 117 -1.10 -19.45 0.96
C SER A 117 -0.35 -19.73 2.27
N LEU A 118 0.46 -18.78 2.73
CA LEU A 118 1.55 -19.02 3.70
C LEU A 118 1.06 -19.33 5.13
N GLY A 119 -0.25 -19.43 5.37
CA GLY A 119 -0.82 -19.57 6.72
C GLY A 119 -1.82 -20.73 6.85
N PRO A 120 -2.01 -21.26 8.07
CA PRO A 120 -3.11 -22.16 8.38
C PRO A 120 -4.46 -21.60 7.89
N ALA A 121 -5.36 -22.46 7.43
CA ALA A 121 -6.67 -22.05 6.94
C ALA A 121 -7.38 -21.14 7.95
N GLY A 122 -7.75 -19.93 7.52
CA GLY A 122 -8.40 -18.92 8.37
C GLY A 122 -7.47 -17.90 9.04
N THR A 123 -6.17 -17.89 8.71
CA THR A 123 -5.26 -16.82 9.16
C THR A 123 -5.77 -15.46 8.68
N ARG A 124 -5.83 -14.48 9.60
CA ARG A 124 -6.39 -13.16 9.32
C ARG A 124 -5.43 -12.35 8.45
N VAL A 125 -5.90 -11.92 7.28
CA VAL A 125 -5.13 -11.02 6.41
C VAL A 125 -5.27 -9.59 6.94
N LEU A 126 -4.12 -8.94 7.11
CA LEU A 126 -4.05 -7.55 7.50
C LEU A 126 -4.64 -6.64 6.41
N GLY A 127 -5.32 -5.57 6.81
CA GLY A 127 -6.03 -4.67 5.89
C GLY A 127 -7.46 -5.11 5.56
N GLY A 128 -8.01 -6.07 6.32
CA GLY A 128 -9.45 -6.40 6.33
C GLY A 128 -9.94 -7.35 5.24
N GLY A 129 -9.06 -7.88 4.40
CA GLY A 129 -9.41 -8.88 3.38
C GLY A 129 -9.48 -10.31 3.92
N MET A 130 -10.18 -11.20 3.22
CA MET A 130 -10.06 -12.65 3.43
C MET A 130 -8.89 -13.27 2.67
N THR A 131 -8.39 -12.57 1.65
CA THR A 131 -7.32 -13.03 0.77
C THR A 131 -6.48 -11.83 0.37
N PRO A 132 -5.16 -11.97 0.30
CA PRO A 132 -4.29 -10.87 -0.09
C PRO A 132 -4.51 -10.47 -1.55
N PRO A 133 -4.21 -9.21 -1.90
CA PRO A 133 -4.44 -8.70 -3.25
C PRO A 133 -3.62 -9.46 -4.30
N ARG A 134 -4.17 -9.64 -5.51
CA ARG A 134 -3.42 -10.29 -6.61
C ARG A 134 -2.12 -9.54 -6.90
N LYS A 135 -1.03 -10.30 -7.09
CA LYS A 135 0.35 -9.84 -7.36
C LYS A 135 1.08 -9.25 -6.14
N TYR A 136 0.53 -9.42 -4.94
CA TYR A 136 1.23 -9.16 -3.69
C TYR A 136 1.66 -10.50 -3.09
N GLU A 137 2.83 -10.49 -2.46
CA GLU A 137 3.42 -11.61 -1.76
C GLU A 137 3.01 -11.55 -0.29
N GLU A 138 2.88 -12.73 0.31
CA GLU A 138 2.38 -12.92 1.67
C GLU A 138 3.55 -13.09 2.63
N LEU A 139 3.43 -12.51 3.83
CA LEU A 139 4.40 -12.65 4.90
C LEU A 139 3.67 -13.01 6.19
N LEU A 140 3.93 -14.21 6.73
CA LEU A 140 3.31 -14.67 7.96
C LEU A 140 4.00 -14.04 9.17
N LEU A 141 3.25 -13.29 9.96
CA LEU A 141 3.72 -12.67 11.18
C LEU A 141 3.04 -13.33 12.38
N ARG A 142 3.82 -13.60 13.42
CA ARG A 142 3.32 -14.03 14.72
C ARG A 142 3.35 -12.85 15.68
N LEU A 143 2.22 -12.61 16.33
CA LEU A 143 2.11 -11.61 17.38
C LEU A 143 2.55 -12.17 18.74
N ASP A 144 2.80 -11.26 19.67
CA ASP A 144 3.14 -11.51 21.07
C ASP A 144 2.09 -12.36 21.81
N ASP A 145 0.81 -12.17 21.48
CA ASP A 145 -0.31 -12.96 21.96
C ASP A 145 -0.40 -14.38 21.33
N GLY A 146 0.50 -14.71 20.42
CA GLY A 146 0.55 -15.96 19.68
C GLY A 146 -0.37 -16.01 18.46
N THR A 147 -1.08 -14.92 18.14
CA THR A 147 -1.94 -14.83 16.97
C THR A 147 -1.09 -14.80 15.69
N LEU A 148 -1.50 -15.56 14.69
CA LEU A 148 -0.92 -15.50 13.35
C LEU A 148 -1.71 -14.51 12.50
N VAL A 149 -1.01 -13.56 11.88
CA VAL A 149 -1.58 -12.63 10.91
C VAL A 149 -0.77 -12.68 9.61
N LEU A 150 -1.48 -12.48 8.50
CA LEU A 150 -0.88 -12.48 7.19
C LEU A 150 -0.69 -11.02 6.74
N ALA A 151 0.56 -10.57 6.77
CA ALA A 151 0.95 -9.34 6.12
C ALA A 151 1.11 -9.58 4.61
N TRP A 152 1.02 -8.51 3.82
CA TRP A 152 1.28 -8.57 2.39
C TRP A 152 2.05 -7.35 1.91
N ALA A 153 2.88 -7.53 0.90
CA ALA A 153 3.63 -6.47 0.23
C ALA A 153 3.87 -6.84 -1.23
N ARG A 154 4.08 -5.84 -2.10
CA ARG A 154 4.44 -6.10 -3.49
C ARG A 154 5.88 -6.60 -3.58
N ASP A 155 6.75 -6.14 -2.68
CA ASP A 155 8.11 -6.64 -2.45
C ASP A 155 8.22 -7.17 -1.02
N ALA A 156 7.82 -8.44 -0.81
CA ALA A 156 7.82 -9.04 0.52
C ALA A 156 9.23 -9.24 1.07
N ALA A 157 10.22 -9.51 0.21
CA ALA A 157 11.61 -9.64 0.63
C ALA A 157 12.15 -8.34 1.24
N ARG A 158 11.83 -7.19 0.62
CA ARG A 158 12.23 -5.88 1.17
C ARG A 158 11.46 -5.54 2.44
N LEU A 159 10.17 -5.88 2.53
CA LEU A 159 9.41 -5.72 3.77
C LEU A 159 9.99 -6.60 4.90
N GLU A 160 10.29 -7.86 4.63
CA GLU A 160 10.85 -8.81 5.59
C GLU A 160 12.19 -8.31 6.14
N SER A 161 13.10 -7.88 5.25
CA SER A 161 14.40 -7.35 5.67
C SER A 161 14.26 -6.12 6.58
N ALA A 162 13.35 -5.20 6.25
CA ALA A 162 13.10 -4.01 7.05
C ALA A 162 12.47 -4.36 8.41
N LEU A 163 11.53 -5.32 8.46
CA LEU A 163 10.94 -5.81 9.71
C LEU A 163 12.00 -6.47 10.60
N ARG A 164 12.87 -7.31 10.02
CA ARG A 164 13.93 -8.00 10.76
C ARG A 164 14.92 -7.01 11.37
N ASP A 165 15.24 -5.93 10.66
CA ASP A 165 16.09 -4.85 11.18
C ASP A 165 15.46 -4.18 12.42
N VAL A 166 14.16 -3.87 12.36
CA VAL A 166 13.44 -3.26 13.50
C VAL A 166 13.32 -4.21 14.69
N LEU A 167 13.00 -5.49 14.46
CA LEU A 167 12.87 -6.48 15.52
C LEU A 167 14.21 -6.82 16.19
N SER A 168 15.33 -6.58 15.50
CA SER A 168 16.67 -6.82 16.04
C SER A 168 17.21 -5.69 16.93
N ARG A 169 16.52 -4.56 16.97
CA ARG A 169 16.95 -3.33 17.66
C ARG A 169 16.33 -3.20 19.05
#